data_AF-A0A849E4R0-F1
#
_entry.id   AF-A0A849E4R0-F1
#
_cell.length_a   1.000
_cell.length_b   1.000
_cell.length_c   1.000
_cell.angle_alpha   90.00
_cell.angle_beta   90.00
_cell.angle_gamma   90.00
#
_symmetry.space_group_name_H-M   'P 1'
#
loop_
_entity.id
_entity.type
_entity.pdbx_description
1 polymer ?
#
loop_
_entity_poly.entity_id
_entity_poly.type
_entity_poly.pdbx_seq_one_letter_code
_entity_poly.pdbx_strand_id
1 'polypeptide(L)'
;MKFKIIITLITIVILAGCSNSDWRTASRESAGIAVDPAEFSNAVIEFYAADAFSWRGWFAVHTWIAVKPKNAEEHTVYEVVGWRVRRGQ
;
A
#
# COMPACT_ATOMS: atom_id res chain seq x y z
N MET A 1 -25.70 -29.05 -13.21
CA MET A 1 -25.29 -27.77 -13.84
C MET A 1 -24.85 -26.72 -12.84
N LYS A 2 -25.64 -26.39 -11.80
CA LYS A 2 -25.30 -25.36 -10.79
C LYS A 2 -23.93 -25.58 -10.10
N PHE A 3 -23.61 -26.82 -9.72
CA PHE A 3 -22.34 -27.16 -9.08
C PHE A 3 -21.11 -26.90 -9.97
N LYS A 4 -21.19 -27.22 -11.26
CA LYS A 4 -20.11 -26.94 -12.22
C LYS A 4 -19.90 -25.43 -12.40
N ILE A 5 -20.99 -24.66 -12.46
CA ILE A 5 -20.93 -23.18 -12.56
C ILE A 5 -20.26 -22.59 -11.32
N ILE A 6 -20.62 -23.07 -10.12
CA ILE A 6 -20.00 -22.63 -8.86
C ILE A 6 -18.50 -22.93 -8.85
N ILE A 7 -18.09 -24.14 -9.25
CA ILE A 7 -16.67 -24.50 -9.32
C ILE A 7 -15.94 -23.60 -10.31
N THR A 8 -16.47 -23.41 -11.51
CA THR A 8 -15.84 -22.54 -12.53
C THR A 8 -15.68 -21.10 -12.02
N LEU A 9 -16.69 -20.55 -11.35
CA LEU A 9 -16.61 -19.21 -10.77
C LEU A 9 -15.54 -19.12 -9.67
N ILE A 10 -15.49 -20.10 -8.76
CA ILE A 10 -14.48 -20.14 -7.70
C ILE A 10 -13.06 -20.23 -8.31
N THR A 11 -12.87 -21.05 -9.34
CA THR A 11 -11.56 -21.16 -10.00
C THR A 11 -11.12 -19.84 -10.65
N ILE A 12 -12.04 -19.11 -11.29
CA ILE A 12 -11.76 -17.79 -11.88
C ILE A 12 -11.36 -16.80 -10.79
N VAL A 13 -12.07 -16.77 -9.67
CA VAL A 13 -11.76 -15.88 -8.54
C VAL A 13 -10.36 -16.19 -8.00
N ILE A 14 -10.03 -17.46 -7.76
CA ILE A 14 -8.71 -17.84 -7.25
C ILE A 14 -7.59 -17.41 -8.20
N LEU A 15 -7.77 -17.61 -9.51
CA LEU A 15 -6.78 -17.21 -10.51
C LEU A 15 -6.59 -15.69 -10.59
N ALA A 16 -7.65 -14.91 -10.38
CA ALA A 16 -7.59 -13.44 -10.34
C ALA A 16 -6.82 -12.90 -9.12
N GLY A 17 -6.72 -13.68 -8.03
CA GLY A 17 -5.96 -13.30 -6.83
C GLY A 17 -4.44 -13.49 -6.96
N CYS A 18 -3.96 -14.23 -7.97
CA CYS A 18 -2.53 -14.42 -8.21
C CYS A 18 -1.93 -13.16 -8.85
N SER A 19 -1.32 -12.28 -8.05
CA SER A 19 -0.50 -11.18 -8.60
C SER A 19 0.74 -11.75 -9.31
N ASN A 20 1.04 -11.22 -10.51
CA ASN A 20 2.25 -11.54 -11.28
C ASN A 20 3.48 -10.71 -10.86
N SER A 21 3.34 -9.73 -9.96
CA SER A 21 4.45 -8.90 -9.49
C SER A 21 5.05 -9.41 -8.18
N ASP A 22 6.38 -9.35 -8.04
CA ASP A 22 7.05 -9.57 -6.75
C ASP A 22 7.01 -8.27 -5.95
N TRP A 23 6.56 -8.36 -4.70
CA TRP A 23 6.53 -7.23 -3.77
C TRP A 23 7.94 -6.66 -3.53
N ARG A 24 8.99 -7.47 -3.69
CA ARG A 24 10.38 -7.02 -3.53
C ARG A 24 10.76 -5.94 -4.53
N THR A 25 10.23 -6.06 -5.76
CA THR A 25 10.47 -5.15 -6.89
C THR A 25 9.37 -4.11 -7.07
N ALA A 26 8.38 -4.06 -6.18
CA ALA A 26 7.37 -3.02 -6.22
C ALA A 26 8.03 -1.63 -6.05
N SER A 27 7.51 -0.64 -6.79
CA SER A 27 7.96 0.75 -6.64
C SER A 27 7.76 1.23 -5.21
N ARG A 28 8.72 2.00 -4.72
CA ARG A 28 8.69 2.71 -3.43
C ARG A 28 8.72 4.23 -3.63
N GLU A 29 8.45 4.68 -4.86
CA GLU A 29 8.34 6.09 -5.17
C GLU A 29 7.11 6.70 -4.50
N SER A 30 7.15 8.01 -4.28
CA SER A 30 6.02 8.74 -3.72
C SER A 30 4.78 8.56 -4.60
N ALA A 31 3.63 8.34 -3.96
CA ALA A 31 2.34 8.30 -4.65
C ALA A 31 1.88 9.68 -5.17
N GLY A 32 2.57 10.77 -4.80
CA GLY A 32 2.27 12.12 -5.29
C GLY A 32 0.95 12.72 -4.78
N ILE A 33 0.38 12.13 -3.71
CA ILE A 33 -0.91 12.56 -3.13
C ILE A 33 -0.77 13.40 -1.86
N ALA A 34 0.45 13.50 -1.31
CA ALA A 34 0.75 14.33 -0.16
C ALA A 34 0.83 15.80 -0.54
N VAL A 35 0.48 16.68 0.40
CA VAL A 35 0.66 18.13 0.20
C VAL A 35 2.11 18.44 -0.17
N ASP A 36 2.30 19.21 -1.24
CA ASP A 36 3.62 19.65 -1.69
C ASP A 36 4.27 20.56 -0.63
N PRO A 37 5.42 20.16 -0.05
CA PRO A 37 6.16 20.97 0.91
C PRO A 37 6.59 22.35 0.35
N ALA A 38 6.75 22.48 -0.97
CA ALA A 38 7.13 23.73 -1.63
C ALA A 38 5.97 24.73 -1.70
N GLU A 39 4.72 24.25 -1.73
CA GLU A 39 3.54 25.10 -1.84
C GLU A 39 2.93 25.45 -0.47
N PHE A 40 3.12 24.60 0.54
CA PHE A 40 2.48 24.75 1.84
C PHE A 40 3.49 24.70 2.98
N SER A 41 3.74 25.84 3.65
CA SER A 41 4.80 25.96 4.66
C SER A 41 4.43 25.48 6.07
N ASN A 42 3.15 25.35 6.41
CA ASN A 42 2.73 24.93 7.75
C ASN A 42 3.05 23.44 8.04
N ALA A 43 2.91 23.06 9.31
CA ALA A 43 3.04 21.66 9.72
C ALA A 43 1.79 20.86 9.28
N VAL A 44 2.00 19.60 8.86
CA VAL A 44 0.95 18.71 8.36
C VAL A 44 1.16 17.30 8.91
N ILE A 45 0.06 16.63 9.23
CA ILE A 45 0.01 15.19 9.49
C ILE A 45 -1.08 14.59 8.60
N GLU A 46 -0.70 13.65 7.75
CA GLU A 46 -1.60 13.00 6.81
C GLU A 46 -1.66 11.50 7.11
N PHE A 47 -2.85 10.92 7.00
CA PHE A 47 -3.11 9.50 7.22
C PHE A 47 -3.60 8.88 5.93
N TYR A 48 -2.96 7.80 5.53
CA TYR A 48 -3.24 7.13 4.26
C TYR A 48 -3.52 5.65 4.46
N ALA A 49 -4.26 5.09 3.50
CA ALA A 49 -4.53 3.67 3.39
C ALA A 49 -4.61 3.29 1.92
N ALA A 50 -4.11 2.10 1.57
CA ALA A 50 -4.31 1.47 0.29
C ALA A 50 -4.52 -0.03 0.48
N ASP A 51 -5.14 -0.70 -0.49
CA ASP A 51 -5.30 -2.16 -0.45
C ASP A 51 -3.95 -2.85 -0.26
N ALA A 52 -3.91 -3.85 0.63
CA ALA A 52 -2.70 -4.63 0.86
C ALA A 52 -2.26 -5.35 -0.43
N PHE A 53 -0.96 -5.61 -0.55
CA PHE A 53 -0.38 -6.19 -1.76
C PHE A 53 -1.03 -7.53 -2.17
N SER A 54 -1.38 -7.66 -3.46
CA SER A 54 -1.95 -8.88 -4.08
C SER A 54 -3.32 -9.27 -3.49
N TRP A 55 -3.68 -10.56 -3.50
CA TRP A 55 -4.97 -11.07 -2.99
C TRP A 55 -5.29 -10.64 -1.54
N ARG A 56 -4.28 -10.23 -0.76
CA ARG A 56 -4.45 -9.74 0.61
C ARG A 56 -5.29 -8.46 0.64
N GLY A 57 -5.25 -7.65 -0.42
CA GLY A 57 -6.05 -6.44 -0.58
C GLY A 57 -7.55 -6.68 -0.52
N TRP A 58 -8.03 -7.90 -0.77
CA TRP A 58 -9.45 -8.25 -0.61
C TRP A 58 -9.90 -8.28 0.85
N PHE A 59 -8.96 -8.36 1.79
CA PHE A 59 -9.24 -8.57 3.21
C PHE A 59 -8.61 -7.51 4.11
N ALA A 60 -7.64 -6.74 3.61
CA ALA A 60 -6.85 -5.82 4.41
C ALA A 60 -6.34 -4.62 3.62
N VAL A 61 -6.11 -3.52 4.34
CA VAL A 61 -5.43 -2.33 3.86
C VAL A 61 -4.08 -2.17 4.57
N HIS A 62 -3.11 -1.61 3.86
CA HIS A 62 -1.87 -1.11 4.44
C HIS A 62 -2.01 0.38 4.71
N THR A 63 -1.73 0.80 5.95
CA THR A 63 -1.86 2.19 6.39
C THR A 63 -0.51 2.79 6.71
N TRP A 64 -0.34 4.07 6.42
CA TRP A 64 0.85 4.84 6.75
C TRP A 64 0.51 6.28 7.15
N ILE A 65 1.45 6.93 7.84
CA ILE A 65 1.33 8.32 8.29
C ILE A 65 2.46 9.11 7.64
N ALA A 66 2.15 10.25 7.02
CA ALA A 66 3.15 11.21 6.57
C ALA A 66 3.13 12.43 7.51
N VAL A 67 4.29 12.77 8.06
CA VAL A 67 4.45 13.91 8.96
C VAL A 67 5.42 14.89 8.35
N LYS A 68 5.00 16.16 8.27
CA LYS A 68 5.81 17.25 7.78
C LYS A 68 5.82 18.40 8.79
N PRO A 69 6.95 18.68 9.47
CA PRO A 69 7.09 19.85 10.30
C PRO A 69 6.93 21.16 9.51
N LYS A 70 6.70 22.27 10.23
CA LYS A 70 6.67 23.60 9.62
C LYS A 70 8.00 23.88 8.89
N ASN A 71 7.91 24.39 7.67
CA ASN A 71 9.02 24.70 6.77
C ASN A 71 9.94 23.52 6.39
N ALA A 72 9.58 22.27 6.70
CA ALA A 72 10.37 21.12 6.22
C ALA A 72 10.20 20.94 4.70
N GLU A 73 11.27 20.53 4.04
CA GLU A 73 11.32 20.30 2.58
C GLU A 73 10.72 18.95 2.17
N GLU A 74 10.62 18.01 3.13
CA GLU A 74 10.16 16.64 2.89
C GLU A 74 9.24 16.16 4.01
N HIS A 75 8.43 15.16 3.69
CA HIS A 75 7.63 14.40 4.66
C HIS A 75 8.44 13.22 5.21
N THR A 76 8.25 12.92 6.49
CA THR A 76 8.69 11.64 7.07
C THR A 76 7.51 10.67 7.06
N VAL A 77 7.68 9.53 6.40
CA VAL A 77 6.67 8.46 6.35
C VAL A 77 6.91 7.44 7.45
N TYR A 78 5.86 7.11 8.19
CA TYR A 78 5.83 6.07 9.21
C TYR A 78 4.87 4.96 8.79
N GLU A 79 5.40 3.75 8.67
CA GLU A 79 4.65 2.57 8.24
C GLU A 79 5.29 1.27 8.73
N VAL A 80 4.50 0.20 8.74
CA VAL A 80 4.98 -1.15 9.05
C VAL A 80 4.92 -2.00 7.78
N VAL A 81 6.04 -2.08 7.07
CA VAL A 81 6.15 -2.87 5.82
C VAL A 81 6.53 -4.33 6.05
N GLY A 82 6.92 -4.71 7.27
CA GLY A 82 7.29 -6.08 7.61
C GLY A 82 7.84 -6.23 9.01
N TRP A 83 8.03 -7.49 9.42
CA TRP A 83 8.67 -7.85 10.69
C TRP A 83 10.15 -8.14 10.43
N ARG A 84 11.04 -7.65 11.30
CA ARG A 84 12.52 -7.79 11.19
C ARG A 84 13.21 -6.87 10.17
N VAL A 85 12.65 -5.70 9.89
CA VAL A 85 13.26 -4.67 9.00
C VAL A 85 14.73 -4.37 9.34
N ARG A 86 15.12 -4.43 10.63
CA ARG A 86 16.54 -4.28 11.07
C ARG A 86 17.51 -5.35 10.56
N ARG A 87 17.01 -6.45 9.98
CA ARG A 87 17.83 -7.53 9.39
C ARG A 87 17.93 -7.42 7.85
N GLY A 88 17.41 -6.35 7.24
CA GLY A 88 17.44 -6.15 5.79
C GLY A 88 16.57 -7.14 5.01
N GLN A 89 15.52 -7.68 5.64
CA GLN A 89 14.54 -8.58 5.01
C GLN A 89 13.23 -7.86 4.74
#